data_AF-F3AXU6-F1
#
_entry.id   AF-F3AXU6-F1
#
_cell.length_a   1.000
_cell.length_b   1.000
_cell.length_c   1.000
_cell.angle_alpha   90.00
_cell.angle_beta   90.00
_cell.angle_gamma   90.00
#
_symmetry.space_group_name_H-M   'P 1'
#
loop_
_entity.id
_entity.type
_entity.pdbx_description
1 polymer ?
#
loop_
_entity_poly.entity_id
_entity_poly.type
_entity_poly.pdbx_seq_one_letter_code
_entity_poly.pdbx_strand_id
1 'polypeptide(L)'
;MRASKEEKCAKKAREYIGNRLGLVEGKVYTLIFRQQAERSERHTVIKKRMHFLKAFPYHALFENPYGIKRSFTWWEVEKLLKGEQI
;
A
#
# COMPACT_ATOMS: atom_id res chain seq x y z
N MET A 1 -3.24 8.97 -31.45
CA MET A 1 -2.44 8.28 -30.42
C MET A 1 -3.36 7.44 -29.55
N ARG A 2 -3.25 6.09 -29.60
CA ARG A 2 -4.02 5.20 -28.72
C ARG A 2 -3.28 5.13 -27.39
N ALA A 3 -3.91 5.57 -26.30
CA ALA A 3 -3.40 5.33 -24.95
C ALA A 3 -3.09 3.83 -24.82
N SER A 4 -1.84 3.52 -24.45
CA SER A 4 -1.39 2.14 -24.35
C SER A 4 -2.23 1.39 -23.32
N LYS A 5 -2.32 0.06 -23.46
CA LYS A 5 -3.11 -0.80 -22.57
C LYS A 5 -2.74 -0.56 -21.09
N GLU A 6 -1.47 -0.25 -20.85
CA GLU A 6 -0.90 0.12 -19.54
C GLU A 6 -1.40 1.45 -19.00
N GLU A 7 -1.54 2.49 -19.84
CA GLU A 7 -2.07 3.80 -19.44
C GLU A 7 -3.54 3.71 -19.00
N LYS A 8 -4.33 2.93 -19.74
CA LYS A 8 -5.73 2.66 -19.38
C LYS A 8 -5.83 1.89 -18.06
N CYS A 9 -4.91 0.95 -17.84
CA CYS A 9 -4.87 0.15 -16.62
C CYS A 9 -4.42 0.96 -15.40
N ALA A 10 -3.40 1.82 -15.56
CA ALA A 10 -2.94 2.74 -14.53
C ALA A 10 -3.99 3.78 -14.16
N LYS A 11 -4.77 4.27 -15.15
CA LYS A 11 -5.88 5.19 -14.89
C LYS A 11 -6.97 4.53 -14.03
N LYS A 12 -7.40 3.30 -14.37
CA LYS A 12 -8.36 2.55 -13.55
C LYS A 12 -7.84 2.26 -12.15
N ALA A 13 -6.56 1.93 -12.01
CA ALA A 13 -5.93 1.73 -10.71
C ALA A 13 -6.01 3.01 -9.86
N ARG A 14 -5.57 4.14 -10.42
CA ARG A 14 -5.64 5.45 -9.75
C ARG A 14 -7.06 5.82 -9.32
N GLU A 15 -8.05 5.59 -10.19
CA GLU A 15 -9.45 5.83 -9.85
C GLU A 15 -9.95 4.91 -8.72
N TYR A 16 -9.60 3.62 -8.75
CA TYR A 16 -9.94 2.68 -7.68
C TYR A 16 -9.32 3.10 -6.34
N ILE A 17 -8.05 3.51 -6.36
CA ILE A 17 -7.29 3.88 -5.16
C ILE A 17 -7.76 5.19 -4.56
N GLY A 18 -7.96 6.21 -5.40
CA GLY A 18 -8.43 7.52 -4.98
C GLY A 18 -9.83 7.43 -4.38
N ASN A 19 -10.73 6.65 -5.01
CA ASN A 19 -12.11 6.52 -4.53
C ASN A 19 -12.28 5.56 -3.35
N ARG A 20 -11.56 4.42 -3.32
CA ARG A 20 -11.77 3.39 -2.29
C ARG A 20 -10.87 3.55 -1.07
N LEU A 21 -9.62 3.99 -1.26
CA LEU A 21 -8.61 4.03 -0.20
C LEU A 21 -8.11 5.44 0.16
N GLY A 22 -8.45 6.46 -0.63
CA GLY A 22 -8.00 7.82 -0.39
C GLY A 22 -6.47 8.00 -0.45
N LEU A 23 -5.76 7.08 -1.13
CA LEU A 23 -4.32 7.20 -1.29
C LEU A 23 -3.97 8.16 -2.43
N VAL A 24 -3.02 9.05 -2.16
CA VAL A 24 -2.55 10.07 -3.11
C VAL A 24 -1.06 9.85 -3.35
N GLU A 25 -0.69 9.68 -4.63
CA GLU A 25 0.70 9.52 -5.06
C GLU A 25 1.56 10.67 -4.49
N GLY A 26 2.71 10.34 -3.89
CA GLY A 26 3.62 11.29 -3.23
C GLY A 26 3.38 11.51 -1.74
N LYS A 27 2.25 11.06 -1.16
CA LYS A 27 1.98 11.22 0.28
C LYS A 27 2.58 10.08 1.12
N VAL A 28 2.85 10.41 2.38
CA VAL A 28 3.32 9.45 3.39
C VAL A 28 2.13 8.85 4.13
N TYR A 29 2.09 7.53 4.19
CA TYR A 29 1.10 6.77 4.94
C TYR A 29 1.77 5.93 6.01
N THR A 30 1.04 5.66 7.09
CA THR A 30 1.50 4.74 8.13
C THR A 30 0.87 3.37 7.87
N LEU A 31 1.68 2.41 7.45
CA LEU A 31 1.27 1.01 7.31
C LEU A 31 1.50 0.30 8.64
N ILE A 32 0.47 -0.41 9.11
CA ILE A 32 0.43 -1.06 10.42
C ILE A 32 0.57 -2.56 10.20
N PHE A 33 1.70 -3.13 10.62
CA PHE A 33 2.00 -4.55 10.54
C PHE A 33 1.72 -5.19 11.90
N ARG A 34 0.73 -6.08 11.97
CA ARG A 34 0.56 -6.96 13.13
C ARG A 34 1.37 -8.23 12.88
N GLN A 35 2.47 -8.42 13.62
CA GLN A 35 3.15 -9.71 13.66
C GLN A 35 2.53 -10.55 14.78
N GLN A 36 2.05 -11.75 14.45
CA GLN A 36 1.82 -12.76 15.47
C GLN A 36 3.17 -13.14 16.07
N ALA A 37 3.31 -12.93 17.38
CA ALA A 37 4.44 -13.49 18.09
C ALA A 37 4.12 -14.97 18.33
N GLU A 38 4.86 -15.88 17.70
CA GLU A 38 4.67 -17.33 17.82
C GLU A 38 4.80 -17.87 19.26
N ARG A 39 5.22 -17.05 20.24
CA ARG A 39 5.48 -17.46 21.63
C ARG A 39 5.02 -16.49 22.73
N SER A 40 4.27 -15.43 22.43
CA SER A 40 3.79 -14.52 23.48
C SER A 40 2.42 -13.96 23.13
N GLU A 41 1.51 -13.96 24.11
CA GLU A 41 0.10 -13.53 24.02
C GLU A 41 -0.13 -12.06 23.57
N ARG A 42 0.91 -11.33 23.20
CA ARG A 42 0.83 -9.94 22.74
C ARG A 42 1.18 -9.84 21.27
N HIS A 43 0.19 -9.50 20.45
CA HIS A 43 0.41 -9.07 19.07
C HIS A 43 1.29 -7.80 19.08
N THR A 44 2.49 -7.90 18.50
CA THR A 44 3.35 -6.72 18.35
C THR A 44 2.87 -5.92 17.13
N VAL A 45 2.39 -4.71 17.38
CA VAL A 45 1.95 -3.78 16.33
C VAL A 45 3.13 -2.92 15.92
N ILE A 46 3.63 -3.11 14.70
CA ILE A 46 4.71 -2.31 14.12
C ILE A 46 4.12 -1.32 13.13
N LYS A 47 4.29 -0.02 13.42
CA LYS A 47 3.86 1.05 12.52
C LYS A 47 5.05 1.49 11.67
N LYS A 48 4.94 1.43 10.35
CA LYS A 48 5.96 1.90 9.41
C LYS A 48 5.41 3.05 8.57
N ARG A 49 6.12 4.17 8.58
CA ARG A 49 5.84 5.29 7.68
C ARG A 49 6.43 4.97 6.30
N MET A 50 5.62 5.04 5.27
CA MET A 50 6.01 4.74 3.90
C MET A 50 5.43 5.79 2.94
N HIS A 51 6.24 6.29 2.03
CA HIS A 51 5.82 7.13 0.92
C HIS A 51 5.12 6.28 -0.13
N PHE A 52 3.88 6.63 -0.47
CA PHE A 52 3.20 6.02 -1.60
C PHE A 52 3.74 6.63 -2.89
N LEU A 53 4.51 5.84 -3.66
CA LEU A 53 5.14 6.33 -4.88
C LEU A 53 4.20 6.26 -6.06
N LYS A 54 3.66 5.07 -6.32
CA LYS A 54 2.91 4.81 -7.55
C LYS A 54 1.85 3.72 -7.38
N ALA A 55 0.74 3.96 -8.06
CA ALA A 55 -0.33 3.00 -8.27
C ALA A 55 -0.07 2.07 -9.46
N PHE A 56 -0.18 0.76 -9.27
CA PHE A 56 -0.24 -0.23 -10.35
C PHE A 56 -1.60 -0.96 -10.35
N PRO A 57 -1.99 -1.66 -11.43
CA PRO A 57 -3.30 -2.31 -11.50
C PRO A 57 -3.64 -3.23 -10.32
N TYR A 58 -2.66 -3.96 -9.80
CA TYR A 58 -2.89 -4.98 -8.77
C TYR A 58 -2.16 -4.71 -7.44
N HIS A 59 -1.29 -3.70 -7.40
CA HIS A 59 -0.47 -3.41 -6.23
C HIS A 59 -0.09 -1.93 -6.17
N ALA A 60 0.28 -1.49 -4.98
CA ALA A 60 0.87 -0.19 -4.70
C ALA A 60 2.37 -0.31 -4.48
N LEU A 61 3.13 0.66 -4.99
CA LEU A 61 4.54 0.80 -4.66
C LEU A 61 4.71 1.82 -3.55
N PHE A 62 5.38 1.40 -2.49
CA PHE A 62 5.72 2.22 -1.34
C PHE A 62 7.23 2.27 -1.14
N GLU A 63 7.71 3.36 -0.56
CA GLU A 63 9.11 3.56 -0.20
C GLU A 63 9.23 3.91 1.27
N ASN A 64 10.15 3.28 1.99
CA ASN A 64 10.41 3.62 3.37
C ASN A 64 11.36 4.84 3.47
N PRO A 65 11.52 5.47 4.65
CA PRO A 65 12.44 6.61 4.80
C PRO A 65 13.92 6.25 4.56
N TYR A 66 14.26 4.96 4.48
CA TYR A 66 15.60 4.47 4.15
C TYR A 66 15.80 4.24 2.63
N GLY A 67 14.83 4.63 1.79
CA GLY A 67 14.89 4.45 0.33
C GLY A 67 14.58 3.03 -0.16
N ILE A 68 14.17 2.10 0.72
CA ILE A 68 13.80 0.74 0.35
C ILE A 68 12.37 0.74 -0.17
N LYS A 69 12.23 0.31 -1.42
CA LYS A 69 10.95 0.16 -2.10
C LYS A 69 10.32 -1.20 -1.80
N ARG A 70 9.02 -1.22 -1.56
CA ARG A 70 8.21 -2.42 -1.40
C ARG A 70 6.88 -2.28 -2.13
N SER A 71 6.50 -3.33 -2.83
CA SER A 71 5.16 -3.47 -3.39
C SER A 71 4.25 -4.20 -2.40
N PHE A 72 3.00 -3.76 -2.34
CA PHE A 72 1.94 -4.41 -1.58
C PHE A 72 0.70 -4.53 -2.46
N THR A 73 0.05 -5.69 -2.47
CA THR A 73 -1.23 -5.85 -3.19
C THR A 73 -2.31 -4.94 -2.61
N TRP A 74 -3.36 -4.65 -3.38
CA TRP A 74 -4.43 -3.77 -2.89
C TRP A 74 -5.03 -4.27 -1.57
N TRP A 75 -5.30 -5.57 -1.49
CA TRP A 75 -5.84 -6.18 -0.28
C TRP A 75 -4.93 -6.05 0.93
N GLU A 76 -3.62 -6.24 0.75
CA GLU A 76 -2.64 -5.99 1.81
C GLU A 76 -2.63 -4.53 2.22
N VAL A 77 -2.69 -3.59 1.27
CA VAL A 77 -2.73 -2.15 1.58
C VAL A 77 -3.99 -1.79 2.38
N GLU A 78 -5.17 -2.32 2.01
CA GLU A 78 -6.41 -2.11 2.77
C GLU A 78 -6.23 -2.57 4.23
N LYS A 79 -5.68 -3.78 4.42
CA LYS A 79 -5.43 -4.35 5.74
C LYS A 79 -4.38 -3.56 6.52
N LEU A 80 -3.27 -3.21 5.89
CA LEU A 80 -2.17 -2.48 6.53
C LEU A 80 -2.57 -1.06 6.94
N LEU A 81 -3.45 -0.40 6.19
CA LEU A 81 -4.00 0.91 6.58
C LEU A 81 -4.96 0.79 7.77
N LYS A 82 -5.76 -0.28 7.82
CA LYS A 82 -6.67 -0.57 8.94
C LYS A 82 -5.96 -1.21 10.15
N GLY A 83 -4.73 -1.67 9.96
CA GLY A 83 -3.99 -2.47 10.93
C GLY A 83 -4.60 -3.85 11.16
N GLU A 84 -5.24 -4.43 10.17
CA GLU A 84 -5.68 -5.83 10.17
C GLU A 84 -4.50 -6.77 9.94
N GLN A 85 -4.63 -8.03 10.35
CA GLN A 85 -3.62 -9.05 10.11
C GLN A 85 -3.66 -9.47 8.63
N ILE A 86 -2.52 -9.35 7.94
CA ILE A 86 -2.34 -9.83 6.56
C ILE A 86 -2.13 -11.34 6.53
#